data_AF-A0A1M5LJV0-F1
#
_entry.id   AF-A0A1M5LJV0-F1
#
_cell.length_a   1.000
_cell.length_b   1.000
_cell.length_c   1.000
_cell.angle_alpha   90.00
_cell.angle_beta   90.00
_cell.angle_gamma   90.00
#
_symmetry.space_group_name_H-M   'P 1'
#
loop_
_entity.id
_entity.type
_entity.pdbx_description
1 polymer ?
#
loop_
_entity_poly.entity_id
_entity_poly.type
_entity_poly.pdbx_seq_one_letter_code
_entity_poly.pdbx_strand_id
1 'polypeptide(L)'
;MKINFERLKTYFNSIGFNESIHYEHNYDFDFYKKTDDLVYLVTLRYGIRNRFFYVGSTFFASINSNKVNCILEKFTYIKGVNEDTLLAFPNYNKNIDDETLDQLKNQPIQTEEDFQVALGIIATHIETYVLPFFAKVTNLQTINDEVINKVPQQDYTKYIKGSTTYKVLIIMKLCHNTKFDEFKNWALEAYEKEIPNDPEGWTEALMDLKSLIMYLENGQYQECLTLKE
;
A
#
# COMPACT_ATOMS: atom_id res chain seq x y z
N MET A 1 14.02 -11.26 19.89
CA MET A 1 13.34 -10.31 18.99
C MET A 1 14.33 -9.60 18.07
N LYS A 2 15.26 -8.77 18.60
CA LYS A 2 16.29 -8.08 17.79
C LYS A 2 17.11 -9.01 16.88
N ILE A 3 17.52 -10.19 17.38
CA ILE A 3 18.27 -11.20 16.59
C ILE A 3 17.44 -11.73 15.41
N ASN A 4 16.15 -11.99 15.61
CA ASN A 4 15.28 -12.48 14.53
C ASN A 4 15.02 -11.40 13.47
N PHE A 5 14.90 -10.14 13.89
CA PHE A 5 14.77 -9.00 12.98
C PHE A 5 16.01 -8.80 12.09
N GLU A 6 17.22 -8.80 12.66
CA GLU A 6 18.45 -8.63 11.86
C GLU A 6 18.67 -9.76 10.85
N ARG A 7 18.23 -10.98 11.17
CA ARG A 7 18.28 -12.13 10.25
C ARG A 7 17.29 -12.01 9.12
N LEU A 8 16.03 -11.63 9.41
CA LEU A 8 15.04 -11.33 8.38
C LEU A 8 15.55 -10.20 7.49
N LYS A 9 16.07 -9.12 8.07
CA LYS A 9 16.70 -8.01 7.34
C LYS A 9 17.82 -8.48 6.41
N THR A 10 18.66 -9.43 6.84
CA THR A 10 19.71 -10.00 5.98
C THR A 10 19.12 -10.67 4.74
N TYR A 11 18.06 -11.46 4.91
CA TYR A 11 17.34 -12.06 3.79
C TYR A 11 16.68 -10.99 2.89
N PHE A 12 15.93 -10.04 3.45
CA PHE A 12 15.26 -8.99 2.68
C PHE A 12 16.25 -8.10 1.90
N ASN A 13 17.41 -7.80 2.49
CA ASN A 13 18.49 -7.11 1.80
C ASN A 13 19.00 -7.91 0.59
N SER A 14 19.14 -9.24 0.70
CA SER A 14 19.66 -10.07 -0.40
C SER A 14 18.72 -10.10 -1.63
N ILE A 15 17.44 -9.83 -1.44
CA ILE A 15 16.42 -9.70 -2.51
C ILE A 15 16.08 -8.23 -2.85
N GLY A 16 16.85 -7.27 -2.32
CA GLY A 16 16.84 -5.87 -2.72
C GLY A 16 15.94 -4.92 -1.90
N PHE A 17 15.46 -5.34 -0.74
CA PHE A 17 14.80 -4.45 0.24
C PHE A 17 15.84 -3.92 1.21
N ASN A 18 16.44 -2.78 0.87
CA ASN A 18 17.64 -2.26 1.54
C ASN A 18 17.33 -1.40 2.79
N GLU A 19 16.06 -1.08 3.02
CA GLU A 19 15.62 -0.34 4.19
C GLU A 19 14.64 -1.19 5.01
N SER A 20 14.69 -1.07 6.33
CA SER A 20 13.84 -1.84 7.22
C SER A 20 13.56 -1.08 8.51
N ILE A 21 12.33 -1.19 9.03
CA ILE A 21 11.93 -0.59 10.30
C ILE A 21 11.27 -1.66 11.17
N HIS A 22 11.60 -1.65 12.47
CA HIS A 22 10.95 -2.50 13.46
C HIS A 22 10.05 -1.64 14.36
N TYR A 23 8.74 -1.83 14.23
CA TYR A 23 7.74 -1.17 15.06
C TYR A 23 7.34 -2.08 16.24
N GLU A 24 8.05 -1.95 17.36
CA GLU A 24 7.80 -2.78 18.55
C GLU A 24 6.35 -2.71 19.07
N HIS A 25 5.74 -1.53 19.01
CA HIS A 25 4.39 -1.27 19.53
C HIS A 25 3.28 -1.88 18.65
N ASN A 26 3.51 -1.99 17.34
CA ASN A 26 2.58 -2.57 16.37
C ASN A 26 2.88 -4.04 16.08
N TYR A 27 3.98 -4.57 16.65
CA TYR A 27 4.51 -5.89 16.37
C TYR A 27 4.79 -6.11 14.88
N ASP A 28 5.32 -5.10 14.20
CA ASP A 28 5.53 -5.12 12.75
C ASP A 28 7.02 -4.99 12.39
N PHE A 29 7.44 -5.77 11.39
CA PHE A 29 8.69 -5.59 10.69
C PHE A 29 8.39 -5.15 9.26
N ASP A 30 8.81 -3.94 8.93
CA ASP A 30 8.65 -3.38 7.60
C ASP A 30 9.96 -3.46 6.83
N PHE A 31 9.87 -3.87 5.58
CA PHE A 31 10.98 -3.96 4.64
C PHE A 31 10.62 -3.18 3.38
N TYR A 32 11.49 -2.27 2.97
CA TYR A 32 11.24 -1.34 1.88
C TYR A 32 12.25 -1.52 0.76
N LYS A 33 11.73 -1.54 -0.46
CA LYS A 33 12.50 -1.39 -1.70
C LYS A 33 12.04 -0.10 -2.36
N LYS A 34 12.97 0.81 -2.63
CA LYS A 34 12.66 2.12 -3.22
C LYS A 34 13.14 2.20 -4.65
N THR A 35 12.35 2.89 -5.45
CA THR A 35 12.71 3.43 -6.77
C THR A 35 12.45 4.93 -6.73
N ASP A 36 12.74 5.64 -7.82
CA ASP A 36 12.52 7.08 -7.89
C ASP A 36 11.04 7.45 -7.64
N ASP A 37 10.12 6.64 -8.17
CA ASP A 37 8.68 6.96 -8.18
C ASP A 37 7.83 6.11 -7.21
N LEU A 38 8.28 4.89 -6.91
CA LEU A 38 7.54 3.90 -6.11
C LEU A 38 8.37 3.36 -4.95
N VAL A 39 7.69 3.11 -3.84
CA VAL A 39 8.19 2.36 -2.68
C VAL A 39 7.38 1.08 -2.55
N TYR A 40 8.06 -0.05 -2.60
CA TYR A 40 7.48 -1.37 -2.36
C TYR A 40 7.70 -1.72 -0.90
N LEU A 41 6.63 -2.07 -0.19
CA LEU A 41 6.64 -2.41 1.23
C LEU A 41 6.22 -3.86 1.42
N VAL A 42 6.97 -4.57 2.26
CA VAL A 42 6.56 -5.82 2.86
C VAL A 42 6.49 -5.64 4.37
N THR A 43 5.33 -5.91 4.97
CA THR A 43 5.14 -5.93 6.42
C THR A 43 4.94 -7.35 6.90
N LEU A 44 5.79 -7.78 7.83
CA LEU A 44 5.63 -8.99 8.61
C LEU A 44 5.15 -8.63 10.02
N ARG A 45 3.92 -9.00 10.35
CA ARG A 45 3.46 -8.91 11.73
C ARG A 45 3.97 -10.09 12.54
N TYR A 46 4.43 -9.86 13.75
CA TYR A 46 4.82 -10.90 14.69
C TYR A 46 3.94 -10.88 15.94
N GLY A 47 4.07 -11.91 16.76
CA GLY A 47 3.36 -12.03 18.02
C GLY A 47 4.27 -12.57 19.12
N ILE A 48 3.92 -12.23 20.36
CA ILE A 48 4.54 -12.81 21.54
C ILE A 48 3.46 -13.52 22.34
N ARG A 49 3.56 -14.84 22.47
CA ARG A 49 2.62 -15.64 23.27
C ARG A 49 3.40 -16.58 24.16
N ASN A 50 3.05 -16.64 25.46
CA ASN A 50 3.74 -17.47 26.44
C ASN A 50 5.27 -17.30 26.44
N ARG A 51 5.76 -16.06 26.25
CA ARG A 51 7.18 -15.69 26.10
C ARG A 51 7.87 -16.21 24.82
N PHE A 52 7.14 -16.85 23.92
CA PHE A 52 7.66 -17.28 22.62
C PHE A 52 7.32 -16.28 21.52
N PHE A 53 8.22 -16.20 20.54
CA PHE A 53 8.08 -15.37 19.36
C PHE A 53 7.43 -16.19 18.24
N TYR A 54 6.48 -15.57 17.54
CA TYR A 54 5.80 -16.13 16.37
C TYR A 54 5.82 -15.09 15.27
N VAL A 55 6.05 -15.50 14.02
CA VAL A 55 5.68 -14.65 12.88
C VAL A 55 4.19 -14.88 12.66
N GLY A 56 3.38 -13.82 12.71
CA GLY A 56 1.97 -13.92 12.39
C GLY A 56 1.78 -14.26 10.91
N SER A 57 0.67 -14.90 10.55
CA SER A 57 0.34 -15.13 9.13
C SER A 57 0.01 -13.85 8.38
N THR A 58 -0.06 -12.71 9.08
CA THR A 58 -0.43 -11.44 8.48
C THR A 58 0.79 -10.85 7.80
N PHE A 59 0.82 -11.10 6.49
CA PHE A 59 1.77 -10.57 5.55
C PHE A 59 1.08 -9.49 4.72
N PHE A 60 1.64 -8.28 4.68
CA PHE A 60 1.15 -7.24 3.79
C PHE A 60 2.21 -6.92 2.75
N ALA A 61 1.80 -6.82 1.49
CA ALA A 61 2.62 -6.29 0.41
C ALA A 61 1.90 -5.09 -0.20
N SER A 62 2.54 -3.94 -0.25
CA SER A 62 1.94 -2.73 -0.82
C SER A 62 2.95 -1.94 -1.66
N ILE A 63 2.40 -1.02 -2.45
CA ILE A 63 3.14 -0.09 -3.30
C ILE A 63 2.65 1.31 -3.00
N ASN A 64 3.60 2.20 -2.73
CA ASN A 64 3.34 3.60 -2.41
C ASN A 64 3.99 4.45 -3.49
N SER A 65 3.27 5.41 -4.03
CA SER A 65 3.86 6.40 -4.91
C SER A 65 4.18 7.67 -4.15
N ASN A 66 5.43 8.12 -4.22
CA ASN A 66 5.86 9.37 -3.60
C ASN A 66 5.10 10.57 -4.20
N LYS A 67 4.86 10.55 -5.52
CA LYS A 67 4.11 11.58 -6.23
C LYS A 67 2.66 11.64 -5.78
N VAL A 68 2.00 10.48 -5.64
CA VAL A 68 0.61 10.41 -5.16
C VAL A 68 0.53 10.90 -3.71
N ASN A 69 1.40 10.42 -2.83
CA ASN A 69 1.39 10.82 -1.43
C ASN A 69 1.71 12.31 -1.24
N CYS A 70 2.67 12.87 -1.97
CA CYS A 70 2.96 14.31 -1.92
C CYS A 70 1.73 15.18 -2.26
N ILE A 71 0.93 14.75 -3.24
CA ILE A 71 -0.31 15.46 -3.60
C ILE A 71 -1.37 15.22 -2.53
N LEU A 72 -1.54 13.98 -2.08
CA LEU A 72 -2.55 13.56 -1.12
C LEU A 72 -2.39 14.27 0.23
N GLU A 73 -1.17 14.40 0.74
CA GLU A 73 -0.85 15.03 2.03
C GLU A 73 -1.30 16.50 2.14
N LYS A 74 -1.61 17.17 1.02
CA LYS A 74 -2.13 18.54 0.99
C LYS A 74 -3.62 18.62 1.30
N PHE A 75 -4.34 17.49 1.21
CA PHE A 75 -5.80 17.43 1.30
C PHE A 75 -6.30 16.39 2.30
N THR A 76 -5.40 15.60 2.90
CA THR A 76 -5.75 14.66 3.97
C THR A 76 -5.31 15.19 5.32
N TYR A 77 -6.13 14.96 6.34
CA TYR A 77 -5.91 15.47 7.70
C TYR A 77 -4.63 14.95 8.38
N ILE A 78 -4.02 13.89 7.87
CA ILE A 78 -2.85 13.24 8.49
C ILE A 78 -1.58 13.56 7.70
N LYS A 79 -0.99 14.72 7.99
CA LYS A 79 0.29 15.13 7.43
C LYS A 79 1.42 14.16 7.82
N GLY A 80 2.19 13.68 6.85
CA GLY A 80 3.35 12.81 7.08
C GLY A 80 3.00 11.32 7.24
N VAL A 81 1.76 10.92 6.97
CA VAL A 81 1.39 9.50 6.86
C VAL A 81 1.25 9.14 5.39
N ASN A 82 2.19 8.33 4.89
CA ASN A 82 2.09 7.75 3.56
C ASN A 82 0.97 6.73 3.54
N GLU A 83 0.00 6.92 2.66
CA GLU A 83 -1.00 5.91 2.36
C GLU A 83 -0.54 4.98 1.25
N ASP A 84 -0.94 3.71 1.38
CA ASP A 84 -0.72 2.73 0.33
C ASP A 84 -1.42 3.14 -0.96
N THR A 85 -0.68 3.17 -2.07
CA THR A 85 -1.25 3.47 -3.40
C THR A 85 -1.89 2.23 -4.00
N LEU A 86 -1.33 1.05 -3.74
CA LEU A 86 -1.86 -0.24 -4.17
C LEU A 86 -1.52 -1.33 -3.13
N LEU A 87 -2.50 -2.11 -2.69
CA LEU A 87 -2.33 -3.19 -1.69
C LEU A 87 -2.12 -4.59 -2.27
N ALA A 88 -2.00 -4.70 -3.60
CA ALA A 88 -2.03 -5.90 -4.45
C ALA A 88 -3.38 -6.19 -5.14
N PHE A 89 -3.31 -6.92 -6.26
CA PHE A 89 -4.48 -7.32 -7.05
C PHE A 89 -5.33 -8.36 -6.27
N PRO A 90 -6.66 -8.43 -6.41
CA PRO A 90 -7.50 -9.39 -5.70
C PRO A 90 -7.32 -10.83 -6.17
N ASN A 91 -6.63 -11.09 -7.28
CA ASN A 91 -6.15 -12.44 -7.64
C ASN A 91 -4.78 -12.77 -7.04
N TYR A 92 -4.14 -11.80 -6.41
CA TYR A 92 -2.92 -11.97 -5.65
C TYR A 92 -3.25 -12.53 -4.25
N ASN A 93 -4.23 -11.94 -3.55
CA ASN A 93 -4.71 -12.46 -2.26
C ASN A 93 -5.55 -13.74 -2.37
N LYS A 94 -6.14 -14.05 -3.54
CA LYS A 94 -6.94 -15.29 -3.72
C LYS A 94 -6.12 -16.57 -3.92
N ASN A 95 -4.82 -16.44 -4.21
CA ASN A 95 -3.90 -17.56 -4.38
C ASN A 95 -2.77 -17.56 -3.33
N ILE A 96 -2.88 -16.73 -2.28
CA ILE A 96 -2.09 -16.97 -1.09
C ILE A 96 -2.58 -18.31 -0.57
N ASP A 97 -1.70 -19.30 -0.59
CA ASP A 97 -1.92 -20.53 0.14
C ASP A 97 -1.93 -20.17 1.64
N ASP A 98 -3.10 -19.71 2.10
CA ASP A 98 -3.34 -19.30 3.48
C ASP A 98 -2.94 -20.42 4.44
N GLU A 99 -3.03 -21.69 4.01
CA GLU A 99 -2.58 -22.84 4.80
C GLU A 99 -1.08 -22.79 5.10
N THR A 100 -0.24 -22.44 4.11
CA THR A 100 1.22 -22.37 4.28
C THR A 100 1.62 -21.18 5.18
N LEU A 101 1.00 -20.01 5.05
CA LEU A 101 1.25 -18.90 5.97
C LEU A 101 0.64 -19.14 7.36
N ASP A 102 -0.44 -19.90 7.46
CA ASP A 102 -1.06 -20.26 8.74
C ASP A 102 -0.18 -21.21 9.57
N GLN A 103 0.73 -21.97 8.94
CA GLN A 103 1.76 -22.73 9.66
C GLN A 103 2.62 -21.82 10.55
N LEU A 104 2.91 -20.58 10.12
CA LEU A 104 3.71 -19.62 10.90
C LEU A 104 3.03 -19.24 12.23
N LYS A 105 1.70 -19.16 12.27
CA LYS A 105 0.95 -18.77 13.49
C LYS A 105 1.14 -19.73 14.64
N ASN A 106 1.35 -21.01 14.33
CA ASN A 106 1.39 -22.08 15.31
C ASN A 106 2.81 -22.56 15.62
N GLN A 107 3.82 -21.99 14.95
CA GLN A 107 5.22 -22.39 15.12
C GLN A 107 5.98 -21.36 15.99
N PRO A 108 6.24 -21.66 17.27
CA PRO A 108 7.11 -20.83 18.08
C PRO A 108 8.54 -20.92 17.56
N ILE A 109 9.20 -19.78 17.38
CA ILE A 109 10.60 -19.74 16.96
C ILE A 109 11.47 -19.69 18.20
N GLN A 110 12.01 -20.85 18.61
CA GLN A 110 12.85 -21.00 19.80
C GLN A 110 14.28 -21.39 19.44
N THR A 111 14.43 -22.17 18.38
CA THR A 111 15.69 -22.73 17.92
C THR A 111 16.09 -22.14 16.57
N GLU A 112 17.33 -22.42 16.18
CA GLU A 112 17.83 -22.10 14.85
C GLU A 112 17.02 -22.81 13.75
N GLU A 113 16.67 -24.07 13.98
CA GLU A 113 15.87 -24.87 13.05
C GLU A 113 14.47 -24.27 12.85
N ASP A 114 13.80 -23.85 13.93
CA ASP A 114 12.49 -23.19 13.84
C ASP A 114 12.56 -21.91 13.00
N PHE A 115 13.63 -21.13 13.17
CA PHE A 115 13.83 -19.92 12.38
C PHE A 115 14.03 -20.25 10.91
N GLN A 116 14.84 -21.26 10.57
CA GLN A 116 15.08 -21.63 9.18
C GLN A 116 13.81 -22.14 8.49
N VAL A 117 12.97 -22.89 9.20
CA VAL A 117 11.65 -23.30 8.70
C VAL A 117 10.76 -22.08 8.45
N ALA A 118 10.65 -21.17 9.42
CA ALA A 118 9.86 -19.95 9.27
C ALA A 118 10.37 -19.07 8.12
N LEU A 119 11.69 -18.91 7.99
CA LEU A 119 12.31 -18.16 6.89
C LEU A 119 12.03 -18.84 5.55
N GLY A 120 12.09 -20.16 5.46
CA GLY A 120 11.79 -20.90 4.22
C GLY A 120 10.34 -20.67 3.76
N ILE A 121 9.38 -20.66 4.68
CA ILE A 121 7.96 -20.35 4.40
C ILE A 121 7.81 -18.91 3.91
N ILE A 122 8.40 -17.95 4.63
CA ILE A 122 8.38 -16.53 4.27
C ILE A 122 9.01 -16.30 2.90
N ALA A 123 10.18 -16.90 2.65
CA ALA A 123 10.91 -16.76 1.41
C ALA A 123 10.12 -17.33 0.23
N THR A 124 9.57 -18.54 0.38
CA THR A 124 8.73 -19.17 -0.63
C THR A 124 7.53 -18.29 -0.98
N HIS A 125 6.85 -17.71 0.02
CA HIS A 125 5.74 -16.80 -0.22
C HIS A 125 6.17 -15.54 -0.99
N ILE A 126 7.29 -14.94 -0.60
CA ILE A 126 7.83 -13.74 -1.23
C ILE A 126 8.24 -14.00 -2.68
N GLU A 127 8.94 -15.09 -2.94
CA GLU A 127 9.45 -15.42 -4.27
C GLU A 127 8.33 -15.86 -5.22
N THR A 128 7.36 -16.63 -4.71
CA THR A 128 6.26 -17.17 -5.53
C THR A 128 5.24 -16.10 -5.88
N TYR A 129 4.99 -15.18 -4.94
CA TYR A 129 3.92 -14.22 -5.08
C TYR A 129 4.48 -12.78 -5.10
N VAL A 130 5.22 -12.35 -4.06
CA VAL A 130 5.40 -10.90 -3.78
C VAL A 130 6.28 -10.24 -4.81
N LEU A 131 7.41 -10.87 -5.12
CA LEU A 131 8.33 -10.37 -6.12
C LEU A 131 7.69 -10.35 -7.52
N PRO A 132 6.99 -11.39 -7.99
CA PRO A 132 6.23 -11.32 -9.25
C PRO A 132 5.18 -10.20 -9.29
N PHE A 133 4.49 -9.90 -8.19
CA PHE A 133 3.57 -8.79 -8.13
C PHE A 133 4.29 -7.44 -8.29
N PHE A 134 5.35 -7.20 -7.51
CA PHE A 134 6.13 -5.97 -7.60
C PHE A 134 6.79 -5.81 -8.98
N ALA A 135 7.26 -6.90 -9.58
CA ALA A 135 7.85 -6.88 -10.91
C ALA A 135 6.86 -6.46 -12.01
N LYS A 136 5.55 -6.67 -11.81
CA LYS A 136 4.52 -6.20 -12.75
C LYS A 136 4.22 -4.71 -12.61
N VAL A 137 4.36 -4.13 -11.41
CA VAL A 137 3.97 -2.76 -11.13
C VAL A 137 5.21 -1.88 -10.99
N THR A 138 5.78 -1.49 -12.12
CA THR A 138 7.04 -0.72 -12.14
C THR A 138 6.85 0.79 -12.11
N ASN A 139 5.62 1.28 -12.33
CA ASN A 139 5.29 2.70 -12.35
C ASN A 139 3.77 2.91 -12.13
N LEU A 140 3.36 4.17 -11.95
CA LEU A 140 1.96 4.55 -11.80
C LEU A 140 1.09 4.18 -13.01
N GLN A 141 1.66 4.24 -14.23
CA GLN A 141 0.94 3.88 -15.46
C GLN A 141 0.44 2.43 -15.42
N THR A 142 1.20 1.52 -14.81
CA THR A 142 0.76 0.13 -14.66
C THR A 142 -0.48 0.04 -13.76
N ILE A 143 -0.55 0.82 -12.68
CA ILE A 143 -1.73 0.88 -11.80
C ILE A 143 -2.93 1.45 -12.57
N ASN A 144 -2.70 2.51 -13.36
CA ASN A 144 -3.72 3.08 -14.24
C ASN A 144 -4.29 2.04 -15.22
N ASP A 145 -3.42 1.28 -15.87
CA ASP A 145 -3.82 0.37 -16.95
C ASP A 145 -4.40 -0.95 -16.43
N GLU A 146 -3.89 -1.48 -15.33
CA GLU A 146 -4.32 -2.77 -14.80
C GLU A 146 -5.45 -2.65 -13.77
N VAL A 147 -5.56 -1.53 -13.05
CA VAL A 147 -6.61 -1.31 -12.05
C VAL A 147 -7.66 -0.36 -12.61
N ILE A 148 -7.33 0.90 -12.85
CA ILE A 148 -8.33 1.93 -13.19
C ILE A 148 -9.02 1.64 -14.54
N ASN A 149 -8.30 1.12 -15.52
CA ASN A 149 -8.88 0.85 -16.84
C ASN A 149 -9.69 -0.45 -16.91
N LYS A 150 -9.34 -1.47 -16.10
CA LYS A 150 -9.91 -2.82 -16.21
C LYS A 150 -10.88 -3.19 -15.09
N VAL A 151 -10.73 -2.60 -13.91
CA VAL A 151 -11.54 -2.93 -12.73
C VAL A 151 -12.78 -2.04 -12.70
N PRO A 152 -13.97 -2.60 -12.42
CA PRO A 152 -15.16 -1.78 -12.19
C PRO A 152 -14.96 -0.80 -11.03
N GLN A 153 -15.46 0.42 -11.18
CA GLN A 153 -15.25 1.51 -10.22
C GLN A 153 -15.63 1.15 -8.77
N GLN A 154 -16.74 0.44 -8.57
CA GLN A 154 -17.22 0.00 -7.26
C GLN A 154 -16.22 -0.92 -6.52
N ASP A 155 -15.26 -1.49 -7.25
CA ASP A 155 -14.27 -2.41 -6.73
C ASP A 155 -12.92 -1.73 -6.46
N TYR A 156 -12.74 -0.44 -6.76
CA TYR A 156 -11.46 0.26 -6.56
C TYR A 156 -10.94 0.17 -5.12
N THR A 157 -11.83 0.25 -4.12
CA THR A 157 -11.47 0.14 -2.69
C THR A 157 -10.85 -1.20 -2.31
N LYS A 158 -11.01 -2.24 -3.15
CA LYS A 158 -10.36 -3.55 -2.95
C LYS A 158 -8.85 -3.51 -3.28
N TYR A 159 -8.40 -2.50 -4.03
CA TYR A 159 -7.04 -2.38 -4.56
C TYR A 159 -6.33 -1.14 -4.01
N ILE A 160 -7.05 -0.01 -4.03
CA ILE A 160 -6.59 1.31 -3.58
C ILE A 160 -7.44 1.62 -2.34
N LYS A 161 -6.97 1.28 -1.13
CA LYS A 161 -7.72 1.53 0.13
C LYS A 161 -7.52 2.94 0.65
N GLY A 162 -8.17 3.32 1.74
CA GLY A 162 -8.02 4.64 2.37
C GLY A 162 -8.69 5.73 1.55
N SER A 163 -7.95 6.81 1.27
CA SER A 163 -8.39 7.97 0.48
C SER A 163 -8.58 7.63 -1.02
N THR A 164 -9.46 6.66 -1.30
CA THR A 164 -9.57 5.94 -2.58
C THR A 164 -9.91 6.89 -3.72
N THR A 165 -10.98 7.68 -3.56
CA THR A 165 -11.43 8.66 -4.56
C THR A 165 -10.33 9.65 -4.93
N TYR A 166 -9.58 10.13 -3.93
CA TYR A 166 -8.52 11.12 -4.08
C TYR A 166 -7.36 10.50 -4.86
N LYS A 167 -6.91 9.32 -4.44
CA LYS A 167 -5.82 8.59 -5.10
C LYS A 167 -6.15 8.22 -6.54
N VAL A 168 -7.39 7.79 -6.82
CA VAL A 168 -7.83 7.50 -8.19
C VAL A 168 -7.79 8.75 -9.06
N LEU A 169 -8.30 9.89 -8.58
CA LEU A 169 -8.23 11.16 -9.32
C LEU A 169 -6.79 11.59 -9.60
N ILE A 170 -5.92 11.49 -8.60
CA ILE A 170 -4.50 11.81 -8.73
C ILE A 170 -3.83 10.90 -9.78
N ILE A 171 -4.01 9.58 -9.68
CA ILE A 171 -3.41 8.63 -10.64
C ILE A 171 -3.94 8.89 -12.04
N MET A 172 -5.25 9.04 -12.22
CA MET A 172 -5.86 9.36 -13.52
C MET A 172 -5.28 10.65 -14.11
N LYS A 173 -5.11 11.69 -13.29
CA LYS A 173 -4.54 12.96 -13.74
C LYS A 173 -3.08 12.80 -14.19
N LEU A 174 -2.26 12.16 -13.35
CA LEU A 174 -0.83 11.96 -13.62
C LEU A 174 -0.58 11.04 -14.82
N CYS A 175 -1.48 10.10 -15.09
CA CYS A 175 -1.39 9.15 -16.21
C CYS A 175 -2.20 9.58 -17.44
N HIS A 176 -2.71 10.82 -17.47
CA HIS A 176 -3.55 11.35 -18.55
C HIS A 176 -4.71 10.44 -18.95
N ASN A 177 -5.36 9.80 -17.97
CA ASN A 177 -6.45 8.88 -18.21
C ASN A 177 -7.68 9.63 -18.77
N THR A 178 -8.22 9.14 -19.89
CA THR A 178 -9.37 9.74 -20.57
C THR A 178 -10.66 9.72 -19.74
N LYS A 179 -10.75 8.86 -18.71
CA LYS A 179 -11.89 8.77 -17.78
C LYS A 179 -11.85 9.80 -16.65
N PHE A 180 -10.83 10.67 -16.59
CA PHE A 180 -10.65 11.63 -15.49
C PHE A 180 -11.90 12.51 -15.27
N ASP A 181 -12.42 13.14 -16.33
CA ASP A 181 -13.57 14.05 -16.20
C ASP A 181 -14.86 13.33 -15.81
N GLU A 182 -15.09 12.12 -16.34
CA GLU A 182 -16.23 11.28 -15.98
C GLU A 182 -16.17 10.90 -14.49
N PHE A 183 -15.02 10.40 -14.02
CA PHE A 183 -14.83 9.98 -12.63
C PHE A 183 -14.91 11.17 -11.66
N LYS A 184 -14.34 12.32 -12.04
CA LYS A 184 -14.42 13.59 -11.29
C LYS A 184 -15.88 14.00 -11.05
N ASN A 185 -16.69 14.03 -12.10
CA ASN A 185 -18.09 14.44 -11.99
C ASN A 185 -18.88 13.44 -11.12
N TRP A 186 -18.68 12.14 -11.32
CA TRP A 186 -19.28 11.11 -10.48
C TRP A 186 -18.91 11.31 -9.00
N ALA A 187 -17.64 11.57 -8.69
CA ALA A 187 -17.17 11.73 -7.31
C ALA A 187 -17.82 12.93 -6.63
N LEU A 188 -17.91 14.07 -7.32
CA LEU A 188 -18.59 15.27 -6.82
C LEU A 188 -20.07 14.98 -6.51
N GLU A 189 -20.80 14.36 -7.44
CA GLU A 189 -22.20 13.99 -7.23
C GLU A 189 -22.39 12.98 -6.08
N ALA A 190 -21.48 12.01 -5.94
CA ALA A 190 -21.55 11.02 -4.88
C ALA A 190 -21.39 11.68 -3.51
N TYR A 191 -20.44 12.60 -3.35
CA TYR A 191 -20.24 13.32 -2.08
C TYR A 191 -21.42 14.25 -1.77
N GLU A 192 -21.96 14.95 -2.77
CA GLU A 192 -23.14 15.81 -2.61
C GLU A 192 -24.39 15.02 -2.17
N LYS A 193 -24.54 13.77 -2.63
CA LYS A 193 -25.64 12.87 -2.24
C LYS A 193 -25.55 12.41 -0.78
N GLU A 194 -24.36 12.40 -0.17
CA GLU A 194 -24.16 11.96 1.22
C GLU A 194 -24.32 13.08 2.25
N ILE A 195 -24.33 14.35 1.84
CA ILE A 195 -24.53 15.52 2.73
C ILE A 195 -25.76 15.37 3.63
N PRO A 196 -26.94 14.91 3.18
CA PRO A 196 -28.09 14.74 4.06
C PRO A 196 -27.88 13.71 5.19
N ASN A 197 -26.94 12.76 5.04
CA ASN A 197 -26.66 11.70 6.02
C ASN A 197 -25.74 12.19 7.15
N ASP A 198 -24.76 13.04 6.82
CA ASP A 198 -23.88 13.73 7.77
C ASP A 198 -23.46 15.09 7.18
N PRO A 199 -24.24 16.15 7.46
CA PRO A 199 -24.03 17.45 6.82
C PRO A 199 -22.67 18.07 7.10
N GLU A 200 -22.14 17.89 8.30
CA GLU A 200 -20.86 18.50 8.69
C GLU A 200 -19.70 17.75 8.03
N GLY A 201 -19.62 16.43 8.25
CA GLY A 201 -18.53 15.61 7.72
C GLY A 201 -18.46 15.58 6.19
N TRP A 202 -19.61 15.44 5.50
CA TRP A 202 -19.61 15.37 4.04
C TRP A 202 -19.46 16.74 3.37
N THR A 203 -19.86 17.83 4.02
CA THR A 203 -19.57 19.18 3.49
C THR A 203 -18.08 19.46 3.52
N GLU A 204 -17.40 19.15 4.63
CA GLU A 204 -15.95 19.28 4.74
C GLU A 204 -15.24 18.39 3.69
N ALA A 205 -15.61 17.12 3.61
CA ALA A 205 -15.03 16.19 2.64
C ALA A 205 -15.27 16.63 1.18
N LEU A 206 -16.42 17.21 0.86
CA LEU A 206 -16.70 17.76 -0.48
C LEU A 206 -15.84 18.99 -0.77
N MET A 207 -15.58 19.86 0.22
CA MET A 207 -14.69 21.01 0.06
C MET A 207 -13.25 20.57 -0.20
N ASP A 208 -12.77 19.55 0.51
CA ASP A 208 -11.45 18.96 0.28
C ASP A 208 -11.34 18.34 -1.13
N LEU A 209 -12.37 17.60 -1.57
CA LEU A 209 -12.43 17.03 -2.90
C LEU A 209 -12.38 18.12 -3.99
N LYS A 210 -13.19 19.19 -3.85
CA LYS A 210 -13.18 20.33 -4.77
C LYS A 210 -11.81 21.02 -4.80
N SER A 211 -11.16 21.14 -3.65
CA SER A 211 -9.82 21.74 -3.54
C SER A 211 -8.76 20.88 -4.22
N LEU A 212 -8.79 19.55 -4.04
CA LEU A 212 -7.92 18.62 -4.75
C LEU A 212 -8.12 18.73 -6.27
N ILE A 213 -9.36 18.71 -6.75
CA ILE A 213 -9.68 18.82 -8.17
C ILE A 213 -9.11 20.10 -8.76
N MET A 214 -9.33 21.25 -8.10
CA MET A 214 -8.81 22.53 -8.55
C MET A 214 -7.27 22.54 -8.58
N TYR A 215 -6.62 21.97 -7.59
CA TYR A 215 -5.17 21.83 -7.53
C TYR A 215 -4.61 20.97 -8.68
N LEU A 216 -5.31 19.89 -9.02
CA LEU A 216 -5.00 19.03 -10.17
C LEU A 216 -5.23 19.75 -11.50
N GLU A 217 -6.35 20.46 -11.67
CA GLU A 217 -6.70 21.12 -12.93
C GLU A 217 -5.82 22.34 -13.24
N ASN A 218 -5.46 23.12 -12.22
CA ASN A 218 -4.60 24.29 -12.36
C ASN A 218 -3.11 23.95 -12.51
N GLY A 219 -2.73 22.67 -12.47
CA GLY A 219 -1.34 22.24 -12.64
C GLY A 219 -0.43 22.48 -11.44
N GLN A 220 -0.99 22.86 -10.28
CA GLN A 220 -0.20 23.16 -9.07
C GLN A 220 0.55 21.92 -8.55
N TYR A 221 0.02 20.71 -8.83
CA TYR A 221 0.65 19.43 -8.50
C TYR A 221 2.04 19.19 -9.09
N GLN A 222 2.47 20.00 -10.06
CA GLN A 222 3.80 19.89 -10.67
C GLN A 222 4.94 20.02 -9.64
N GLU A 223 4.73 20.73 -8.53
CA GLU A 223 5.71 20.82 -7.44
C GLU A 223 5.99 19.48 -6.75
N CYS A 224 5.08 18.51 -6.86
CA CYS A 224 5.25 17.14 -6.37
C CYS A 224 5.93 16.22 -7.38
N LEU A 225 6.18 16.68 -8.60
CA LEU A 225 6.82 15.89 -9.67
C LEU A 225 8.31 16.19 -9.81
N THR A 226 8.75 17.34 -9.33
CA THR A 226 10.17 17.71 -9.26
C THR A 226 10.79 17.11 -8.00
N LEU A 227 11.80 16.25 -8.17
CA LEU A 227 12.65 15.82 -7.06
C LEU A 227 13.23 17.08 -6.40
N LYS A 228 13.06 17.21 -5.08
CA LYS A 228 13.88 18.16 -4.32
C LYS A 228 15.31 17.60 -4.37
N GLU A 229 16.18 18.30 -5.10
CA GLU A 229 17.64 18.10 -5.07
C GLU A 229 18.18 18.17 -3.63
#